data_AF-A0A147GLB5-F1
#
_entry.id   AF-A0A147GLB5-F1
#
_cell.length_a   1.000
_cell.length_b   1.000
_cell.length_c   1.000
_cell.angle_alpha   90.00
_cell.angle_beta   90.00
_cell.angle_gamma   90.00
#
_symmetry.space_group_name_H-M   'P 1'
#
loop_
_entity.id
_entity.type
_entity.pdbx_description
1 polymer ?
#
loop_
_entity_poly.entity_id
_entity_poly.type
_entity_poly.pdbx_seq_one_letter_code
_entity_poly.pdbx_strand_id
1 'polypeptide(L)'
;MNPFVTHEVFNQPEPLVDYDLFATNRGLQDALRFNAPTLELAPLQALGREVGTAQMQQHARLANVHTPVLHTHDRFGRRIDEVEFHPSYHALMTAAVGAGLHGTPWAEAG
;
A
#
# COMPACT_ATOMS: atom_id res chain seq x y z
N MET A 1 1.85 -5.22 -40.64
CA MET A 1 1.80 -3.81 -40.20
C MET A 1 0.35 -3.40 -40.07
N ASN A 2 -0.04 -2.82 -38.92
CA ASN A 2 -1.41 -2.34 -38.71
C ASN A 2 -1.59 -1.02 -39.50
N PRO A 3 -2.50 -0.96 -40.50
CA PRO A 3 -2.63 0.18 -41.43
C PRO A 3 -3.14 1.47 -40.77
N PHE A 4 -3.50 1.43 -39.49
CA PHE A 4 -4.03 2.57 -38.73
C PHE A 4 -3.04 3.21 -37.75
N VAL A 5 -1.79 2.73 -37.68
CA VAL A 5 -0.76 3.35 -36.82
C VAL A 5 -0.32 4.68 -37.47
N THR A 6 -0.58 5.80 -36.79
CA THR A 6 -0.27 7.16 -37.32
C THR A 6 1.11 7.66 -36.93
N HIS A 7 1.68 7.14 -35.85
CA HIS A 7 3.03 7.46 -35.36
C HIS A 7 3.53 6.35 -34.43
N GLU A 8 4.84 6.33 -34.21
CA GLU A 8 5.46 5.52 -33.18
C GLU A 8 5.52 6.31 -31.86
N VAL A 9 5.16 5.65 -30.76
CA VAL A 9 5.31 6.21 -29.42
C VAL A 9 6.65 5.72 -28.86
N PHE A 10 7.60 6.64 -28.71
CA PHE A 10 8.93 6.37 -28.16
C PHE A 10 9.24 7.35 -27.02
N ASN A 11 10.33 7.11 -26.29
CA ASN A 11 10.75 7.93 -25.15
C ASN A 11 9.69 8.06 -24.04
N GLN A 12 8.95 6.97 -23.77
CA GLN A 12 8.07 6.89 -22.61
C GLN A 12 8.83 6.16 -21.49
N PRO A 13 8.99 6.78 -20.31
CA PRO A 13 9.61 6.10 -19.18
C PRO A 13 8.73 4.94 -18.71
N GLU A 14 9.36 3.86 -18.27
CA GLU A 14 8.65 2.78 -17.61
C GLU A 14 8.05 3.25 -16.26
N PRO A 15 6.90 2.69 -15.85
CA PRO A 15 6.36 2.93 -14.52
C PRO A 15 7.35 2.55 -13.42
N LEU A 16 7.41 3.37 -12.37
CA LEU A 16 8.22 3.08 -11.18
C LEU A 16 7.49 2.09 -10.26
N VAL A 17 7.70 0.80 -10.50
CA VAL A 17 7.09 -0.31 -9.77
C VAL A 17 8.13 -1.39 -9.44
N ASP A 18 7.78 -2.32 -8.55
CA ASP A 18 8.55 -3.53 -8.25
C ASP A 18 9.97 -3.26 -7.74
N TYR A 19 10.11 -2.26 -6.87
CA TYR A 19 11.36 -1.90 -6.23
C TYR A 19 11.23 -1.79 -4.71
N ASP A 20 12.34 -2.01 -3.99
CA ASP A 20 12.36 -1.95 -2.54
C ASP A 20 12.39 -0.49 -2.05
N LEU A 21 11.28 -0.02 -1.50
CA LEU A 21 11.15 1.35 -1.00
C LEU A 21 12.11 1.65 0.17
N PHE A 22 12.44 0.64 0.97
CA PHE A 22 13.33 0.80 2.11
C PHE A 22 14.80 0.78 1.66
N ALA A 23 15.19 -0.21 0.86
CA ALA A 23 16.58 -0.39 0.45
C ALA A 23 17.09 0.74 -0.44
N THR A 24 16.21 1.35 -1.24
CA THR A 24 16.54 2.50 -2.09
C THR A 24 16.54 3.85 -1.35
N ASN A 25 16.00 3.91 -0.13
CA ASN A 25 15.93 5.14 0.65
C ASN A 25 17.11 5.26 1.63
N ARG A 26 18.24 5.79 1.14
CA ARG A 26 19.45 5.98 1.95
C ARG A 26 19.24 6.92 3.13
N GLY A 27 18.48 8.00 2.95
CA GLY A 27 18.20 8.96 4.01
C GLY A 27 17.45 8.34 5.20
N LEU A 28 16.46 7.49 4.93
CA LEU A 28 15.77 6.72 5.96
C LEU A 28 16.71 5.78 6.70
N GLN A 29 17.55 5.04 5.97
CA GLN A 29 18.51 4.11 6.58
C GLN A 29 19.55 4.83 7.46
N ASP A 30 20.04 5.99 7.01
CA ASP A 30 20.94 6.84 7.81
C ASP A 30 20.24 7.33 9.09
N ALA A 31 18.99 7.78 8.99
CA ALA A 31 18.21 8.26 10.12
C ALA A 31 17.95 7.15 11.15
N LEU A 32 17.64 5.92 10.72
CA LEU A 32 17.43 4.79 11.62
C LEU A 32 18.72 4.37 12.31
N ARG A 33 19.85 4.32 11.59
CA ARG A 33 21.16 4.03 12.19
C ARG A 33 21.53 5.03 13.28
N PHE A 34 21.18 6.30 13.10
CA PHE A 34 21.48 7.34 14.09
C PHE A 34 20.52 7.33 15.29
N ASN A 35 19.20 7.27 15.03
CA ASN A 35 18.19 7.46 16.08
C ASN A 35 17.76 6.15 16.76
N ALA A 36 17.92 5.01 16.10
CA ALA A 36 17.47 3.70 16.59
C ALA A 36 18.51 2.60 16.24
N PRO A 37 19.74 2.69 16.76
CA PRO A 37 20.85 1.82 16.35
C PRO A 37 20.64 0.33 16.69
N THR A 38 19.73 0.02 17.61
CA THR A 38 19.37 -1.35 18.02
C THR A 38 18.11 -1.87 17.34
N LEU A 39 17.51 -1.10 16.41
CA LEU A 39 16.29 -1.50 15.73
C LEU A 39 16.58 -2.60 14.69
N GLU A 40 15.82 -3.68 14.76
CA GLU A 40 15.81 -4.74 13.75
C GLU A 40 15.23 -4.22 12.43
N LEU A 41 16.04 -4.22 11.36
CA LEU A 41 15.65 -3.64 10.06
C LEU A 41 15.01 -4.65 9.10
N ALA A 42 15.16 -5.96 9.34
CA ALA A 42 14.64 -7.00 8.45
C ALA A 42 13.12 -6.90 8.21
N PRO A 43 12.27 -6.60 9.22
CA PRO A 43 10.84 -6.38 8.99
C PRO A 43 10.56 -5.17 8.10
N LEU A 44 11.32 -4.08 8.25
CA LEU A 44 11.17 -2.86 7.44
C LEU A 44 11.58 -3.10 5.98
N GLN A 45 12.63 -3.89 5.75
CA GLN A 45 13.04 -4.32 4.40
C GLN A 45 11.98 -5.20 3.74
N ALA A 46 11.42 -6.17 4.49
CA ALA A 46 10.35 -7.02 3.98
C ALA A 46 9.12 -6.20 3.58
N LEU A 47 8.69 -5.28 4.44
CA LEU A 47 7.58 -4.36 4.17
C LEU A 47 7.89 -3.46 2.96
N GLY A 48 9.10 -2.89 2.90
CA GLY A 48 9.54 -2.01 1.80
C GLY A 48 9.47 -2.68 0.42
N ARG A 49 9.77 -3.98 0.33
CA ARG A 49 9.57 -4.78 -0.89
C ARG A 49 8.09 -4.99 -1.19
N GLU A 50 7.30 -5.39 -0.21
CA GLU A 50 5.87 -5.68 -0.39
C GLU A 50 5.11 -4.44 -0.89
N VAL A 51 5.26 -3.30 -0.21
CA VAL A 51 4.54 -2.07 -0.57
C VAL A 51 5.06 -1.41 -1.85
N GLY A 52 6.26 -1.78 -2.30
CA GLY A 52 6.85 -1.31 -3.55
C GLY A 52 6.36 -2.05 -4.80
N THR A 53 5.63 -3.16 -4.65
CA THR A 53 5.11 -3.95 -5.77
C THR A 53 4.05 -3.20 -6.59
N ALA A 54 3.97 -3.50 -7.89
CA ALA A 54 2.88 -3.03 -8.75
C ALA A 54 1.49 -3.42 -8.20
N GLN A 55 1.39 -4.58 -7.56
CA GLN A 55 0.15 -5.04 -6.92
C GLN A 55 -0.29 -4.11 -5.78
N MET A 56 0.63 -3.71 -4.89
CA MET A 56 0.28 -2.80 -3.81
C MET A 56 -0.06 -1.40 -4.30
N GLN A 57 0.60 -0.92 -5.35
CA GLN A 57 0.19 0.32 -6.02
C GLN A 57 -1.21 0.21 -6.64
N GLN A 58 -1.56 -0.93 -7.22
CA GLN A 58 -2.90 -1.18 -7.76
C GLN A 58 -3.96 -1.26 -6.65
N HIS A 59 -3.65 -1.84 -5.49
CA HIS A 59 -4.53 -1.78 -4.32
C HIS A 59 -4.74 -0.34 -3.84
N ALA A 60 -3.67 0.46 -3.74
CA ALA A 60 -3.76 1.87 -3.39
C ALA A 60 -4.66 2.65 -4.38
N ARG A 61 -4.49 2.42 -5.70
CA ARG A 61 -5.33 3.05 -6.72
C ARG A 61 -6.81 2.66 -6.56
N LEU A 62 -7.12 1.38 -6.42
CA LEU A 62 -8.49 0.90 -6.32
C LEU A 62 -9.19 1.37 -5.05
N ALA A 63 -8.50 1.40 -3.92
CA ALA A 63 -9.06 1.90 -2.66
C ALA A 63 -9.42 3.40 -2.72
N ASN A 64 -8.74 4.19 -3.56
CA ASN A 64 -9.03 5.61 -3.74
C ASN A 64 -10.07 5.88 -4.84
N VAL A 65 -10.05 5.11 -5.94
CA VAL A 65 -11.01 5.28 -7.04
C VAL A 65 -12.39 4.74 -6.65
N HIS A 66 -12.46 3.67 -5.86
CA HIS A 66 -13.72 3.11 -5.35
C HIS A 66 -13.92 3.55 -3.90
N THR A 67 -14.52 4.72 -3.73
CA THR A 67 -14.78 5.30 -2.41
C THR A 67 -15.77 4.44 -1.60
N PRO A 68 -15.71 4.47 -0.26
CA PRO A 68 -16.61 3.70 0.59
C PRO A 68 -18.08 4.09 0.38
N VAL A 69 -18.98 3.12 0.51
CA VAL A 69 -20.43 3.31 0.31
C VAL A 69 -21.17 3.12 1.62
N LEU A 70 -21.95 4.11 2.04
CA LEU A 70 -22.81 4.00 3.22
C LEU A 70 -24.13 3.30 2.86
N HIS A 71 -24.37 2.16 3.50
CA HIS A 71 -25.63 1.45 3.50
C HIS A 71 -26.38 1.75 4.80
N THR A 72 -27.30 2.69 4.76
CA THR A 72 -28.11 3.02 5.96
C THR A 72 -29.13 1.94 6.29
N HIS A 73 -29.67 1.26 5.27
CA HIS A 73 -30.70 0.24 5.41
C HIS A 73 -30.41 -0.98 4.55
N ASP A 74 -30.90 -2.15 4.98
CA ASP A 74 -30.92 -3.38 4.19
C ASP A 74 -32.02 -3.37 3.12
N ARG A 75 -32.07 -4.43 2.30
CA ARG A 75 -33.08 -4.58 1.22
C ARG A 75 -34.53 -4.70 1.70
N PHE A 76 -34.76 -4.83 3.01
CA PHE A 76 -36.08 -4.92 3.63
C PHE A 76 -36.47 -3.64 4.38
N GLY A 77 -35.62 -2.60 4.34
CA GLY A 77 -35.86 -1.34 5.03
C GLY A 77 -35.50 -1.34 6.51
N ARG A 78 -34.73 -2.32 7.00
CA ARG A 78 -34.18 -2.31 8.36
C ARG A 78 -32.89 -1.49 8.38
N ARG A 79 -32.72 -0.64 9.38
CA ARG A 79 -31.52 0.18 9.56
C ARG A 79 -30.32 -0.71 9.92
N ILE A 80 -29.18 -0.53 9.26
CA ILE A 80 -27.92 -1.27 9.48
C ILE A 80 -26.69 -0.36 9.71
N ASP A 81 -26.70 0.86 9.16
CA ASP A 81 -25.61 1.85 9.31
C ASP A 81 -24.20 1.31 8.97
N GLU A 82 -24.08 0.50 7.91
CA GLU A 82 -22.82 -0.12 7.50
C GLU A 82 -22.13 0.67 6.39
N VAL A 83 -20.79 0.66 6.38
CA VAL A 83 -20.00 1.23 5.29
C VAL A 83 -19.25 0.10 4.59
N GLU A 84 -19.56 -0.10 3.30
CA GLU A 84 -18.87 -1.07 2.44
C GLU A 84 -17.63 -0.43 1.82
N PHE A 85 -16.50 -1.15 1.87
CA PHE A 85 -15.24 -0.73 1.27
C PHE A 85 -14.85 -1.69 0.14
N HIS A 86 -14.15 -1.17 -0.87
CA HIS A 86 -13.56 -2.01 -1.91
C HIS A 86 -12.54 -2.99 -1.30
N PRO A 87 -12.42 -4.26 -1.75
CA PRO A 87 -11.50 -5.26 -1.18
C PRO A 87 -10.04 -4.80 -1.04
N SER A 88 -9.56 -3.96 -1.96
CA SER A 88 -8.23 -3.34 -1.87
C SER A 88 -7.99 -2.51 -0.61
N TYR A 89 -9.02 -1.88 -0.04
CA TYR A 89 -8.90 -1.22 1.26
C TYR A 89 -8.54 -2.23 2.34
N HIS A 90 -9.22 -3.39 2.36
CA HIS A 90 -8.94 -4.43 3.34
C HIS A 90 -7.56 -5.07 3.13
N ALA A 91 -7.11 -5.25 1.89
CA ALA A 91 -5.75 -5.70 1.60
C ALA A 91 -4.68 -4.76 2.20
N LEU A 92 -4.86 -3.43 2.02
CA LEU A 92 -3.98 -2.41 2.61
C LEU A 92 -4.02 -2.45 4.14
N MET A 93 -5.21 -2.57 4.73
CA MET A 93 -5.39 -2.67 6.18
C MET A 93 -4.73 -3.93 6.75
N THR A 94 -4.87 -5.07 6.09
CA THR A 94 -4.22 -6.32 6.50
C THR A 94 -2.69 -6.18 6.50
N ALA A 95 -2.11 -5.62 5.43
CA ALA A 95 -0.67 -5.39 5.36
C ALA A 95 -0.18 -4.43 6.47
N ALA A 96 -0.87 -3.30 6.65
CA ALA A 96 -0.49 -2.30 7.66
C ALA A 96 -0.61 -2.84 9.10
N VAL A 97 -1.71 -3.54 9.41
CA VAL A 97 -1.94 -4.15 10.73
C VAL A 97 -0.95 -5.27 10.98
N GLY A 98 -0.71 -6.14 9.98
CA GLY A 98 0.28 -7.22 10.06
C GLY A 98 1.70 -6.72 10.28
N ALA A 99 2.05 -5.55 9.74
CA ALA A 99 3.31 -4.86 9.98
C ALA A 99 3.36 -4.05 11.30
N GLY A 100 2.30 -4.08 12.11
CA GLY A 100 2.26 -3.44 13.43
C GLY A 100 2.02 -1.93 13.44
N LEU A 101 1.72 -1.30 12.29
CA LEU A 101 1.56 0.18 12.20
C LEU A 101 0.49 0.73 13.14
N HIS A 102 -0.46 -0.12 13.56
CA HIS A 102 -1.56 0.22 14.44
C HIS A 102 -1.16 0.32 15.92
N GLY A 103 0.01 -0.21 16.34
CA GLY A 103 0.26 -0.35 17.78
C GLY A 103 1.67 -0.73 18.24
N THR A 104 2.67 -0.91 17.37
CA THR A 104 4.02 -1.34 17.77
C THR A 104 4.60 -0.58 18.98
N PRO A 105 4.46 0.75 19.13
CA PRO A 105 4.99 1.46 20.30
C PRO A 105 4.37 1.06 21.65
N TRP A 106 3.21 0.39 21.63
CA TRP A 106 2.47 -0.05 22.82
C TRP A 106 2.59 -1.55 23.06
N ALA A 107 3.28 -2.29 22.19
CA ALA A 107 3.55 -3.70 22.39
C ALA A 107 4.49 -3.87 23.59
N GLU A 108 4.28 -4.91 24.40
CA GLU A 108 5.24 -5.25 25.46
C GLU A 108 6.60 -5.51 24.84
N ALA A 109 7.65 -5.02 25.49
CA ALA A 109 9.02 -5.33 25.10
C ALA A 109 9.25 -6.83 25.34
N GLY A 110 9.28 -7.60 24.25
CA GLY A 110 9.76 -8.98 24.25
C GLY A 110 11.25 -9.05 24.51
#